data_AF-A0A1D1ZKT8-F1
#
_entry.id   AF-A0A1D1ZKT8-F1
#
_cell.length_a   1.000
_cell.length_b   1.000
_cell.length_c   1.000
_cell.angle_alpha   90.00
_cell.angle_beta   90.00
_cell.angle_gamma   90.00
#
_symmetry.space_group_name_H-M   'P 1'
#
loop_
_entity.id
_entity.type
_entity.pdbx_description
1 polymer ?
#
loop_
_entity_poly.entity_id
_entity_poly.type
_entity_poly.pdbx_seq_one_letter_code
_entity_poly.pdbx_strand_id
1 'polypeptide(L)'
;DDDEEDEEDEEDLGDRRGRHRNMSGSQFFELEAAVDTEEEEEEEERLRKELDGFTPAGVGYGNITEETLRKQRKEKLSKSERKKKARAEARGADEDAAVEATVCARCHSLRYYGQVKNHRAENLIPDFDFDRLIATRLLKPGSASPVVVVVVDCADFDASFPRRAARALFRALEGGRAKPTRLPKLVLVATKVDLLPSQVSPTRLDRWVRNRAKAGGAPKLSGVYLVSARKDVGVRNLLSFVKELSGPRGKVWVIGAQNAGKSTLINTFAKKEGVSITRLTEAAVPGTTLGILRIGGILPAKAKLYDTPGLLHPYLMTSRLTRDEQKMVEIRKELQPRTYRMKVGQTVHVGGLTRLDLIQSSVDTIYVTIWASPNVSLHLGKTENAEDIWKNHVGFRLQPPIGQDRASELGQWTQREMKITGIGWEVNSVDIVIAGLGWFSLGLKGEATLLLWVYDGVEIIQREPLVLDRAPFLERPGFLLPKAISDAIGKHSKLEAEARKSMSDDDDSLSAASL
;
A
#
# COMPACT_ATOMS: atom_id res chain seq x y z
N ASP A 1 32.49 83.59 -13.47
CA ASP A 1 32.50 82.45 -14.40
C ASP A 1 31.13 81.75 -14.31
N ASP A 2 29.97 82.34 -14.61
CA ASP A 2 29.55 83.38 -15.59
C ASP A 2 29.54 82.89 -17.06
N ASP A 3 28.68 83.52 -17.88
CA ASP A 3 28.34 83.22 -19.30
C ASP A 3 27.39 82.01 -19.47
N GLU A 4 26.04 82.09 -19.53
CA GLU A 4 25.04 83.13 -19.93
C GLU A 4 24.97 83.45 -21.45
N GLU A 5 23.82 83.83 -22.07
CA GLU A 5 22.37 83.42 -22.06
C GLU A 5 21.60 84.33 -23.09
N ASP A 6 20.43 84.05 -23.71
CA ASP A 6 19.71 82.78 -23.92
C ASP A 6 19.20 82.56 -25.40
N GLU A 7 18.15 83.16 -26.00
CA GLU A 7 17.20 84.25 -25.66
C GLU A 7 15.82 84.06 -26.39
N GLU A 8 14.70 84.05 -25.64
CA GLU A 8 13.29 84.54 -25.91
C GLU A 8 12.45 83.98 -27.13
N ASP A 9 11.10 84.07 -27.25
CA ASP A 9 10.00 84.97 -26.80
C ASP A 9 8.71 84.25 -26.25
N GLU A 10 7.72 85.00 -25.68
CA GLU A 10 6.28 84.59 -25.51
C GLU A 10 5.34 85.25 -26.58
N GLU A 11 4.08 85.72 -26.46
CA GLU A 11 3.05 85.96 -25.41
C GLU A 11 2.00 84.80 -25.32
N ASP A 12 0.70 85.08 -25.08
CA ASP A 12 -0.07 85.03 -23.81
C ASP A 12 -1.60 85.10 -24.12
N LEU A 13 -2.48 84.92 -23.11
CA LEU A 13 -3.91 85.30 -22.98
C LEU A 13 -4.96 85.01 -24.10
N GLY A 14 -6.15 84.47 -23.70
CA GLY A 14 -7.30 84.33 -24.64
C GLY A 14 -8.63 83.72 -24.14
N ASP A 15 -9.27 84.22 -23.08
CA ASP A 15 -10.63 83.78 -22.64
C ASP A 15 -11.77 84.31 -23.54
N ARG A 16 -12.74 83.46 -23.96
CA ARG A 16 -14.21 83.66 -23.72
C ARG A 16 -15.21 82.64 -24.32
N ARG A 17 -15.76 81.83 -23.40
CA ARG A 17 -17.19 81.48 -23.16
C ARG A 17 -18.29 81.70 -24.25
N GLY A 18 -19.09 80.64 -24.46
CA GLY A 18 -20.51 80.70 -24.89
C GLY A 18 -21.00 79.37 -25.51
N ARG A 19 -21.93 78.53 -25.02
CA ARG A 19 -22.98 78.44 -23.98
C ARG A 19 -24.39 78.31 -24.61
N HIS A 20 -25.13 77.26 -24.20
CA HIS A 20 -26.48 76.83 -24.67
C HIS A 20 -26.50 76.13 -26.06
N ARG A 21 -27.47 75.23 -26.39
CA ARG A 21 -28.79 74.96 -25.78
C ARG A 21 -29.29 73.50 -25.93
N ASN A 22 -30.24 73.16 -25.06
CA ASN A 22 -30.88 71.88 -24.72
C ASN A 22 -31.63 71.06 -25.82
N MET A 23 -31.65 69.73 -25.61
CA MET A 23 -32.80 68.78 -25.55
C MET A 23 -33.80 68.52 -26.71
N SER A 24 -34.27 67.26 -26.73
CA SER A 24 -35.47 66.68 -27.40
C SER A 24 -35.44 66.66 -28.94
N GLY A 25 -36.03 65.69 -29.66
CA GLY A 25 -36.72 64.42 -29.34
C GLY A 25 -36.90 63.63 -30.67
N SER A 26 -37.53 62.46 -30.78
CA SER A 26 -38.22 61.57 -29.83
C SER A 26 -38.53 60.21 -30.49
N GLN A 27 -38.54 59.13 -29.69
CA GLN A 27 -39.33 57.89 -29.86
C GLN A 27 -39.30 57.09 -31.20
N PHE A 28 -38.92 55.81 -31.07
CA PHE A 28 -39.82 54.73 -31.46
C PHE A 28 -39.87 53.67 -30.33
N PHE A 29 -40.95 52.88 -30.28
CA PHE A 29 -41.27 51.90 -29.23
C PHE A 29 -40.54 50.56 -29.47
N GLU A 30 -39.93 49.91 -28.45
CA GLU A 30 -40.51 49.08 -27.37
C GLU A 30 -40.71 47.61 -27.77
N LEU A 31 -39.80 46.71 -27.33
CA LEU A 31 -40.15 45.41 -26.74
C LEU A 31 -38.92 44.76 -26.03
N GLU A 32 -39.23 43.85 -25.10
CA GLU A 32 -38.40 42.79 -24.51
C GLU A 32 -37.04 43.15 -23.85
N ALA A 33 -37.07 43.10 -22.51
CA ALA A 33 -35.91 42.80 -21.66
C ALA A 33 -35.92 41.30 -21.27
N ALA A 34 -34.95 40.88 -20.45
CA ALA A 34 -34.76 39.53 -19.87
C ALA A 34 -33.99 38.49 -20.73
N VAL A 35 -32.67 38.71 -20.84
CA VAL A 35 -31.62 37.67 -20.88
C VAL A 35 -30.47 38.14 -19.96
N ASP A 36 -29.46 37.31 -19.73
CA ASP A 36 -28.20 37.63 -19.02
C ASP A 36 -28.25 37.77 -17.47
N THR A 37 -29.26 37.19 -16.80
CA THR A 37 -29.15 36.84 -15.36
C THR A 37 -29.42 35.37 -15.04
N GLU A 38 -30.05 34.60 -15.93
CA GLU A 38 -30.25 33.16 -15.71
C GLU A 38 -28.97 32.34 -15.98
N GLU A 39 -28.09 32.76 -16.89
CA GLU A 39 -26.85 32.02 -17.18
C GLU A 39 -25.83 32.08 -16.03
N GLU A 40 -25.70 33.22 -15.33
CA GLU A 40 -24.81 33.35 -14.16
C GLU A 40 -25.35 32.59 -12.94
N GLU A 41 -26.68 32.59 -12.71
CA GLU A 41 -27.28 31.76 -11.65
C GLU A 41 -27.21 30.26 -11.98
N GLU A 42 -27.37 29.85 -13.24
CA GLU A 42 -27.12 28.46 -13.66
C GLU A 42 -25.65 28.06 -13.47
N GLU A 43 -24.67 28.93 -13.75
CA GLU A 43 -23.26 28.57 -13.54
C GLU A 43 -22.89 28.50 -12.04
N GLU A 44 -23.41 29.40 -11.20
CA GLU A 44 -23.31 29.27 -9.73
C GLU A 44 -24.00 28.00 -9.21
N GLU A 45 -25.19 27.65 -9.69
CA GLU A 45 -25.90 26.46 -9.23
C GLU A 45 -25.23 25.16 -9.73
N ARG A 46 -24.64 25.16 -10.94
CA ARG A 46 -23.79 24.08 -11.44
C ARG A 46 -22.51 23.94 -10.61
N LEU A 47 -21.84 25.04 -10.25
CA LEU A 47 -20.67 25.03 -9.36
C LEU A 47 -21.02 24.52 -7.96
N ARG A 48 -22.20 24.87 -7.43
CA ARG A 48 -22.71 24.33 -6.16
C ARG A 48 -23.04 22.83 -6.26
N LYS A 49 -23.57 22.35 -7.40
CA LYS A 49 -23.79 20.92 -7.71
C LYS A 49 -22.50 20.13 -7.98
N GLU A 50 -21.39 20.77 -8.37
CA GLU A 50 -20.05 20.15 -8.35
C GLU A 50 -19.41 20.11 -6.95
N LEU A 51 -19.90 20.92 -6.01
CA LEU A 51 -19.41 20.99 -4.63
C LEU A 51 -20.21 20.13 -3.64
N ASP A 52 -21.51 19.92 -3.84
CA ASP A 52 -22.29 18.88 -3.17
C ASP A 52 -22.71 17.79 -4.16
N GLY A 53 -21.93 16.70 -4.18
CA GLY A 53 -21.96 15.72 -5.27
C GLY A 53 -21.49 14.34 -4.84
N PHE A 54 -22.17 13.72 -3.86
CA PHE A 54 -22.03 12.29 -3.53
C PHE A 54 -22.62 11.38 -4.64
N THR A 55 -22.13 11.55 -5.88
CA THR A 55 -22.42 10.62 -6.98
C THR A 55 -21.89 9.22 -6.61
N PRO A 56 -22.74 8.17 -6.62
CA PRO A 56 -22.27 6.83 -6.30
C PRO A 56 -21.24 6.37 -7.33
N ALA A 57 -19.99 6.17 -6.89
CA ALA A 57 -18.95 5.58 -7.74
C ALA A 57 -19.44 4.24 -8.27
N GLY A 58 -19.58 4.14 -9.59
CA GLY A 58 -20.33 3.06 -10.24
C GLY A 58 -19.90 1.68 -9.77
N VAL A 59 -20.88 0.85 -9.37
CA VAL A 59 -20.69 -0.52 -8.87
C VAL A 59 -20.24 -1.49 -9.97
N GLY A 60 -19.03 -1.26 -10.46
CA GLY A 60 -18.39 -1.94 -11.58
C GLY A 60 -17.75 -3.28 -11.21
N TYR A 61 -18.46 -4.15 -10.48
CA TYR A 61 -18.06 -5.56 -10.30
C TYR A 61 -18.35 -6.42 -11.54
N GLY A 62 -18.16 -5.82 -12.72
CA GLY A 62 -18.19 -6.47 -14.03
C GLY A 62 -16.78 -6.64 -14.56
N ASN A 63 -16.30 -7.88 -14.60
CA ASN A 63 -15.17 -8.22 -15.46
C ASN A 63 -15.61 -7.98 -16.91
N ILE A 64 -14.90 -7.12 -17.65
CA ILE A 64 -15.01 -7.08 -19.11
C ILE A 64 -14.44 -8.42 -19.63
N THR A 65 -15.35 -9.37 -19.83
CA THR A 65 -15.04 -10.72 -20.29
C THR A 65 -14.47 -10.70 -21.71
N GLU A 66 -13.68 -11.71 -22.04
CA GLU A 66 -13.15 -11.85 -23.41
C GLU A 66 -14.27 -11.96 -24.46
N GLU A 67 -15.45 -12.43 -24.06
CA GLU A 67 -16.65 -12.50 -24.90
C GLU A 67 -17.21 -11.13 -25.30
N THR A 68 -17.25 -10.14 -24.40
CA THR A 68 -17.69 -8.77 -24.75
C THR A 68 -16.70 -8.10 -25.71
N LEU A 69 -15.40 -8.30 -25.50
CA LEU A 69 -14.36 -7.90 -26.47
C LEU A 69 -14.47 -8.63 -27.82
N ARG A 70 -14.89 -9.90 -27.82
CA ARG A 70 -15.10 -10.71 -29.04
C ARG A 70 -16.37 -10.30 -29.82
N LYS A 71 -17.34 -9.68 -29.14
CA LYS A 71 -18.51 -9.04 -29.77
C LYS A 71 -18.13 -7.68 -30.41
N GLN A 72 -17.29 -6.88 -29.77
CA GLN A 72 -16.76 -5.63 -30.32
C GLN A 72 -15.75 -5.83 -31.48
N ARG A 73 -14.87 -6.83 -31.40
CA ARG A 73 -13.86 -7.15 -32.45
C ARG A 73 -14.43 -7.82 -33.72
N LYS A 74 -15.69 -7.54 -34.09
CA LYS A 74 -16.34 -8.08 -35.31
C LYS A 74 -16.22 -7.19 -36.56
N GLU A 75 -15.37 -6.16 -36.52
CA GLU A 75 -14.93 -5.46 -37.73
C GLU A 75 -13.92 -6.32 -38.51
N LYS A 76 -14.04 -6.32 -39.85
CA LYS A 76 -13.41 -7.31 -40.73
C LYS A 76 -11.97 -6.93 -41.09
N LEU A 77 -11.01 -7.24 -40.22
CA LEU A 77 -9.56 -7.18 -40.53
C LEU A 77 -9.25 -7.86 -41.87
N SER A 78 -8.57 -7.13 -42.75
CA SER A 78 -8.33 -7.51 -44.14
C SER A 78 -7.25 -8.61 -44.29
N LYS A 79 -7.19 -9.22 -45.48
CA LYS A 79 -6.12 -10.18 -45.84
C LYS A 79 -4.72 -9.56 -45.79
N SER A 80 -4.56 -8.25 -46.04
CA SER A 80 -3.24 -7.60 -46.02
C SER A 80 -2.72 -7.40 -44.59
N GLU A 81 -3.60 -7.02 -43.65
CA GLU A 81 -3.26 -6.82 -42.24
C GLU A 81 -2.88 -8.13 -41.56
N ARG A 82 -3.62 -9.23 -41.82
CA ARG A 82 -3.23 -10.58 -41.36
C ARG A 82 -1.85 -10.97 -41.89
N LYS A 83 -1.54 -10.69 -43.16
CA LYS A 83 -0.23 -10.99 -43.76
C LYS A 83 0.89 -10.09 -43.22
N LYS A 84 0.60 -8.84 -42.84
CA LYS A 84 1.53 -7.95 -42.11
C LYS A 84 1.81 -8.48 -40.70
N LYS A 85 0.78 -8.91 -39.96
CA LYS A 85 0.92 -9.46 -38.60
C LYS A 85 1.77 -10.72 -38.57
N ALA A 86 1.45 -11.69 -39.43
CA ALA A 86 2.25 -12.91 -39.55
C ALA A 86 3.73 -12.64 -39.91
N ARG A 87 4.01 -11.60 -40.72
CA ARG A 87 5.40 -11.16 -41.03
C ARG A 87 6.09 -10.40 -39.90
N ALA A 88 5.37 -9.88 -38.92
CA ALA A 88 5.94 -9.28 -37.72
C ALA A 88 6.17 -10.36 -36.64
N GLU A 89 5.19 -11.24 -36.45
CA GLU A 89 5.26 -12.39 -35.54
C GLU A 89 6.40 -13.35 -35.96
N ALA A 90 6.58 -13.61 -37.27
CA ALA A 90 7.71 -14.37 -37.80
C ALA A 90 9.06 -13.61 -37.86
N ARG A 91 9.11 -12.32 -37.49
CA ARG A 91 10.38 -11.57 -37.35
C ARG A 91 10.81 -11.45 -35.89
N GLY A 92 9.87 -11.36 -34.95
CA GLY A 92 10.19 -11.40 -33.51
C GLY A 92 10.78 -12.73 -33.07
N ALA A 93 10.33 -13.85 -33.68
CA ALA A 93 10.77 -15.20 -33.31
C ALA A 93 12.28 -15.45 -33.47
N ASP A 94 12.94 -14.79 -34.43
CA ASP A 94 14.39 -14.90 -34.64
C ASP A 94 15.21 -13.88 -33.80
N GLU A 95 14.57 -12.83 -33.27
CA GLU A 95 15.23 -11.79 -32.44
C GLU A 95 15.16 -12.10 -30.92
N ASP A 96 14.24 -12.96 -30.47
CA ASP A 96 14.15 -13.42 -29.08
C ASP A 96 15.31 -14.38 -28.67
N ALA A 97 16.15 -14.80 -29.63
CA ALA A 97 17.32 -15.63 -29.40
C ALA A 97 18.55 -14.83 -28.94
N ALA A 98 18.85 -14.90 -27.65
CA ALA A 98 20.14 -14.50 -27.04
C ALA A 98 20.50 -13.00 -27.01
N VAL A 99 19.60 -12.15 -26.48
CA VAL A 99 20.03 -10.90 -25.80
C VAL A 99 20.33 -11.21 -24.32
N GLU A 100 21.56 -11.64 -24.02
CA GLU A 100 22.07 -11.71 -22.65
C GLU A 100 22.29 -10.31 -22.06
N ALA A 101 21.21 -9.70 -21.57
CA ALA A 101 21.28 -8.44 -20.86
C ALA A 101 22.14 -8.58 -19.59
N THR A 102 23.31 -7.95 -19.56
CA THR A 102 24.29 -8.03 -18.47
C THR A 102 23.71 -7.55 -17.13
N VAL A 103 23.41 -8.50 -16.25
CA VAL A 103 22.82 -8.25 -14.92
C VAL A 103 23.93 -8.15 -13.88
N CYS A 104 23.94 -7.11 -13.05
CA CYS A 104 24.89 -7.05 -11.94
C CYS A 104 24.70 -8.23 -10.98
N ALA A 105 25.77 -8.69 -10.33
CA ALA A 105 25.76 -9.92 -9.52
C ALA A 105 24.69 -9.92 -8.42
N ARG A 106 24.35 -8.76 -7.84
CA ARG A 106 23.21 -8.59 -6.92
C ARG A 106 21.89 -8.90 -7.61
N CYS A 107 21.56 -8.22 -8.71
CA CYS A 107 20.28 -8.39 -9.39
C CYS A 107 20.14 -9.79 -10.02
N HIS A 108 21.24 -10.43 -10.43
CA HIS A 108 21.25 -11.85 -10.78
C HIS A 108 20.88 -12.72 -9.57
N SER A 109 21.57 -12.53 -8.44
CA SER A 109 21.32 -13.28 -7.21
C SER A 109 19.88 -13.10 -6.67
N LEU A 110 19.33 -11.90 -6.79
CA LEU A 110 17.93 -11.61 -6.48
C LEU A 110 16.93 -12.28 -7.44
N ARG A 111 17.26 -12.41 -8.74
CA ARG A 111 16.37 -13.06 -9.72
C ARG A 111 16.34 -14.59 -9.55
N TYR A 112 17.49 -15.24 -9.40
CA TYR A 112 17.60 -16.70 -9.47
C TYR A 112 17.58 -17.40 -8.10
N TYR A 113 18.11 -16.76 -7.04
CA TYR A 113 18.15 -17.34 -5.69
C TYR A 113 17.29 -16.54 -4.69
N GLY A 114 16.92 -15.30 -5.06
CA GLY A 114 16.23 -14.35 -4.19
C GLY A 114 17.05 -13.90 -2.98
N GLN A 115 18.36 -14.11 -2.98
CA GLN A 115 19.27 -13.75 -1.89
C GLN A 115 20.16 -12.58 -2.31
N VAL A 116 20.34 -11.59 -1.43
CA VAL A 116 21.42 -10.60 -1.55
C VAL A 116 22.68 -11.24 -0.99
N LYS A 117 23.73 -11.42 -1.80
CA LYS A 117 24.98 -12.09 -1.36
C LYS A 117 25.62 -11.43 -0.14
N ASN A 118 25.63 -10.09 -0.08
CA ASN A 118 26.20 -9.31 1.02
C ASN A 118 25.11 -8.52 1.75
N HIS A 119 24.46 -9.09 2.76
CA HIS A 119 23.42 -8.37 3.53
C HIS A 119 23.98 -7.08 4.18
N ARG A 120 25.22 -7.09 4.68
CA ARG A 120 25.90 -5.89 5.22
C ARG A 120 26.03 -4.74 4.22
N ALA A 121 26.06 -5.03 2.91
CA ALA A 121 26.13 -4.00 1.87
C ALA A 121 24.75 -3.42 1.49
N GLU A 122 23.65 -4.06 1.90
CA GLU A 122 22.30 -3.52 1.75
C GLU A 122 22.08 -2.34 2.69
N ASN A 123 22.57 -2.46 3.93
CA ASN A 123 22.49 -1.43 4.97
C ASN A 123 23.30 -0.15 4.66
N LEU A 124 24.17 -0.18 3.65
CA LEU A 124 24.97 0.97 3.20
C LEU A 124 24.30 1.78 2.08
N ILE A 125 23.11 1.37 1.65
CA ILE A 125 22.37 2.01 0.56
C ILE A 125 21.52 3.13 1.17
N PRO A 126 21.70 4.40 0.74
CA PRO A 126 20.93 5.50 1.30
C PRO A 126 19.44 5.33 0.98
N ASP A 127 18.61 5.58 1.99
CA ASP A 127 17.15 5.54 1.85
C ASP A 127 16.66 6.49 0.75
N PHE A 128 15.57 6.12 0.10
CA PHE A 128 15.04 6.90 -1.01
C PHE A 128 14.36 8.19 -0.52
N ASP A 129 15.13 9.28 -0.56
CA ASP A 129 14.70 10.65 -0.28
C ASP A 129 13.51 11.08 -1.15
N PHE A 130 12.32 10.89 -0.59
CA PHE A 130 11.05 11.20 -1.24
C PHE A 130 10.78 12.70 -1.31
N ASP A 131 11.20 13.46 -0.29
CA ASP A 131 10.93 14.90 -0.20
C ASP A 131 11.73 15.66 -1.27
N ARG A 132 12.96 15.22 -1.57
CA ARG A 132 13.72 15.67 -2.73
C ARG A 132 13.07 15.24 -4.05
N LEU A 133 12.41 14.08 -4.15
CA LEU A 133 11.62 13.75 -5.35
C LEU A 133 10.41 14.68 -5.51
N ILE A 134 9.68 14.99 -4.42
CA ILE A 134 8.57 15.95 -4.43
C ILE A 134 9.07 17.30 -4.97
N ALA A 135 10.05 17.89 -4.29
CA ALA A 135 10.55 19.23 -4.58
C ALA A 135 11.22 19.32 -5.98
N THR A 136 12.01 18.32 -6.37
CA THR A 136 12.80 18.40 -7.62
C THR A 136 12.10 17.83 -8.85
N ARG A 137 11.02 17.04 -8.73
CA ARG A 137 10.40 16.34 -9.87
C ARG A 137 8.87 16.35 -9.92
N LEU A 138 8.16 16.41 -8.79
CA LEU A 138 6.68 16.47 -8.78
C LEU A 138 6.17 17.91 -8.83
N LEU A 139 6.76 18.82 -8.04
CA LEU A 139 6.31 20.21 -7.93
C LEU A 139 6.93 21.17 -8.95
N LYS A 140 7.97 20.74 -9.69
CA LYS A 140 8.58 21.60 -10.72
C LYS A 140 7.55 21.96 -11.81
N PRO A 141 7.37 23.25 -12.13
CA PRO A 141 6.41 23.68 -13.14
C PRO A 141 6.75 23.06 -14.50
N GLY A 142 5.76 22.41 -15.11
CA GLY A 142 5.81 21.83 -16.44
C GLY A 142 4.43 21.86 -17.08
N SER A 143 4.34 21.60 -18.38
CA SER A 143 3.10 21.80 -19.15
C SER A 143 1.98 20.76 -18.93
N ALA A 144 2.10 19.88 -17.94
CA ALA A 144 1.10 18.88 -17.59
C ALA A 144 1.19 18.51 -16.11
N SER A 145 0.05 18.37 -15.44
CA SER A 145 -0.07 17.83 -14.08
C SER A 145 0.51 16.41 -14.01
N PRO A 146 1.50 16.10 -13.17
CA PRO A 146 1.96 14.73 -13.00
C PRO A 146 0.89 13.89 -12.29
N VAL A 147 0.78 12.62 -12.66
CA VAL A 147 -0.05 11.64 -11.96
C VAL A 147 0.85 10.91 -10.95
N VAL A 148 0.37 10.78 -9.72
CA VAL A 148 1.05 10.04 -8.65
C VAL A 148 0.20 8.84 -8.30
N VAL A 149 0.73 7.64 -8.55
CA VAL A 149 0.09 6.36 -8.25
C VAL A 149 0.72 5.83 -6.95
N VAL A 150 -0.02 5.95 -5.84
CA VAL A 150 0.41 5.43 -4.54
C VAL A 150 -0.08 3.99 -4.40
N VAL A 151 0.85 3.06 -4.32
CA VAL A 151 0.61 1.62 -4.22
C VAL A 151 0.72 1.20 -2.76
N VAL A 152 -0.33 0.60 -2.22
CA VAL A 152 -0.41 0.08 -0.86
C VAL A 152 -0.86 -1.38 -0.86
N ASP A 153 -0.62 -2.08 0.24
CA ASP A 153 -1.06 -3.46 0.47
C ASP A 153 -2.37 -3.44 1.28
N CYS A 154 -3.40 -4.15 0.84
CA CYS A 154 -4.65 -4.25 1.61
C CYS A 154 -4.47 -5.05 2.90
N ALA A 155 -3.59 -6.05 2.91
CA ALA A 155 -3.37 -6.93 4.07
C ALA A 155 -2.49 -6.28 5.14
N ASP A 156 -1.70 -5.26 4.78
CA ASP A 156 -0.93 -4.45 5.72
C ASP A 156 -0.91 -2.96 5.28
N PHE A 157 -2.10 -2.35 5.27
CA PHE A 157 -2.30 -0.98 4.80
C PHE A 157 -1.47 0.03 5.59
N ASP A 158 -1.43 -0.11 6.90
CA ASP A 158 -0.80 0.86 7.79
C ASP A 158 0.73 0.84 7.72
N ALA A 159 1.34 -0.33 7.46
CA ALA A 159 2.75 -0.45 7.14
C ALA A 159 3.11 0.04 5.75
N SER A 160 2.20 -0.11 4.77
CA SER A 160 2.50 0.14 3.35
C SER A 160 2.12 1.54 2.86
N PHE A 161 1.16 2.20 3.52
CA PHE A 161 0.77 3.58 3.22
C PHE A 161 1.88 4.57 3.68
N PRO A 162 2.48 5.35 2.77
CA PRO A 162 3.66 6.14 3.09
C PRO A 162 3.25 7.47 3.76
N ARG A 163 2.97 7.42 5.07
CA ARG A 163 2.46 8.53 5.90
C ARG A 163 3.28 9.82 5.76
N ARG A 164 4.61 9.73 5.75
CA ARG A 164 5.52 10.88 5.59
C ARG A 164 5.34 11.53 4.21
N ALA A 165 5.42 10.72 3.15
CA ALA A 165 5.23 11.14 1.76
C ALA A 165 3.87 11.80 1.51
N ALA A 166 2.80 11.23 2.05
CA ALA A 166 1.44 11.77 1.91
C ALA A 166 1.31 13.16 2.55
N ARG A 167 1.83 13.34 3.77
CA ARG A 167 1.82 14.62 4.50
C ARG A 167 2.75 15.67 3.88
N ALA A 168 3.92 15.27 3.37
CA ALA A 168 4.85 16.15 2.69
C ALA A 168 4.25 16.67 1.37
N LEU A 169 3.58 15.78 0.61
CA LEU A 169 2.78 16.16 -0.55
C LEU A 169 1.65 17.11 -0.14
N PHE A 170 0.83 16.75 0.85
CA PHE A 170 -0.29 17.56 1.36
C PHE A 170 0.13 19.00 1.69
N ARG A 171 1.15 19.17 2.55
CA ARG A 171 1.70 20.48 2.94
C ARG A 171 2.18 21.31 1.75
N ALA A 172 2.76 20.67 0.74
CA ALA A 172 3.25 21.36 -0.45
C ALA A 172 2.14 21.73 -1.46
N LEU A 173 0.94 21.15 -1.32
CA LEU A 173 -0.25 21.57 -2.05
C LEU A 173 -0.96 22.74 -1.34
N GLU A 174 -1.01 22.71 0.00
CA GLU A 174 -1.59 23.81 0.80
C GLU A 174 -0.72 25.07 0.80
N GLY A 175 0.59 24.93 0.99
CA GLY A 175 1.52 26.07 1.06
C GLY A 175 1.84 26.73 -0.29
N GLY A 176 1.30 26.22 -1.39
CA GLY A 176 1.56 26.73 -2.73
C GLY A 176 0.46 27.65 -3.25
N ARG A 177 0.81 28.90 -3.63
CA ARG A 177 -0.06 29.81 -4.43
C ARG A 177 -0.24 29.32 -5.89
N ALA A 178 -0.37 28.01 -6.11
CA ALA A 178 -0.48 27.40 -7.42
C ALA A 178 -1.96 27.30 -7.85
N LYS A 179 -2.27 27.70 -9.09
CA LYS A 179 -3.63 27.51 -9.65
C LYS A 179 -4.02 26.01 -9.59
N PRO A 180 -5.25 25.66 -9.19
CA PRO A 180 -5.65 24.27 -8.90
C PRO A 180 -5.48 23.33 -10.10
N THR A 181 -5.54 23.85 -11.32
CA THR A 181 -5.31 23.13 -12.59
C THR A 181 -3.90 22.55 -12.76
N ARG A 182 -2.95 22.83 -11.85
CA ARG A 182 -1.55 22.34 -11.91
C ARG A 182 -1.17 21.35 -10.82
N LEU A 183 -2.09 21.00 -9.91
CA LEU A 183 -1.79 20.10 -8.80
C LEU A 183 -1.56 18.65 -9.29
N PRO A 184 -0.63 17.87 -8.68
CA PRO A 184 -0.46 16.44 -8.96
C PRO A 184 -1.75 15.65 -8.67
N LYS A 185 -2.17 14.85 -9.66
CA LYS A 185 -3.37 14.02 -9.56
C LYS A 185 -3.04 12.72 -8.81
N LEU A 186 -3.62 12.51 -7.62
CA LEU A 186 -3.27 11.41 -6.73
C LEU A 186 -4.23 10.22 -6.88
N VAL A 187 -3.72 9.07 -7.31
CA VAL A 187 -4.46 7.82 -7.45
C VAL A 187 -3.96 6.82 -6.40
N LEU A 188 -4.84 6.35 -5.54
CA LEU A 188 -4.52 5.31 -4.55
C LEU A 188 -4.85 3.94 -5.12
N VAL A 189 -3.90 3.02 -5.07
CA VAL A 189 -4.02 1.66 -5.58
C VAL A 189 -3.80 0.68 -4.43
N ALA A 190 -4.90 0.11 -3.96
CA ALA A 190 -4.89 -0.87 -2.90
C ALA A 190 -4.74 -2.27 -3.52
N THR A 191 -3.55 -2.85 -3.36
CA THR A 191 -3.13 -4.11 -3.96
C THR A 191 -3.36 -5.30 -3.04
N LYS A 192 -3.21 -6.51 -3.57
CA LYS A 192 -3.35 -7.78 -2.83
C LYS A 192 -4.72 -7.97 -2.16
N VAL A 193 -5.78 -7.40 -2.74
CA VAL A 193 -7.17 -7.61 -2.30
C VAL A 193 -7.55 -9.09 -2.24
N ASP A 194 -6.84 -9.93 -3.01
CA ASP A 194 -6.98 -11.38 -3.05
C ASP A 194 -6.46 -12.13 -1.82
N LEU A 195 -5.81 -11.43 -0.88
CA LEU A 195 -5.38 -11.93 0.43
C LEU A 195 -6.36 -11.58 1.55
N LEU A 196 -7.32 -10.67 1.32
CA LEU A 196 -8.34 -10.36 2.32
C LEU A 196 -9.43 -11.45 2.34
N PRO A 197 -10.09 -11.67 3.48
CA PRO A 197 -11.19 -12.62 3.58
C PRO A 197 -12.32 -12.25 2.62
N SER A 198 -12.88 -13.26 1.96
CA SER A 198 -14.07 -13.19 1.11
C SER A 198 -15.32 -12.57 1.77
N GLN A 199 -15.34 -12.46 3.10
CA GLN A 199 -16.34 -11.73 3.90
C GLN A 199 -16.31 -10.20 3.67
N VAL A 200 -15.15 -9.63 3.32
CA VAL A 200 -14.99 -8.17 3.20
C VAL A 200 -15.63 -7.67 1.92
N SER A 201 -16.81 -7.06 2.02
CA SER A 201 -17.52 -6.54 0.84
C SER A 201 -16.72 -5.40 0.16
N PRO A 202 -16.64 -5.36 -1.19
CA PRO A 202 -15.83 -4.38 -1.89
C PRO A 202 -16.18 -2.91 -1.60
N THR A 203 -17.47 -2.59 -1.49
CA THR A 203 -17.97 -1.25 -1.18
C THR A 203 -17.58 -0.81 0.23
N ARG A 204 -17.46 -1.76 1.17
CA ARG A 204 -16.87 -1.50 2.49
C ARG A 204 -15.37 -1.25 2.37
N LEU A 205 -14.64 -2.09 1.63
CA LEU A 205 -13.19 -1.99 1.48
C LEU A 205 -12.76 -0.66 0.86
N ASP A 206 -13.42 -0.21 -0.21
CA ASP A 206 -13.16 1.10 -0.83
C ASP A 206 -13.37 2.26 0.15
N ARG A 207 -14.50 2.25 0.88
CA ARG A 207 -14.80 3.27 1.90
C ARG A 207 -13.76 3.27 3.03
N TRP A 208 -13.39 2.10 3.55
CA TRP A 208 -12.38 1.93 4.58
C TRP A 208 -11.00 2.41 4.10
N VAL A 209 -10.60 2.07 2.87
CA VAL A 209 -9.34 2.53 2.25
C VAL A 209 -9.33 4.07 2.12
N ARG A 210 -10.44 4.70 1.73
CA ARG A 210 -10.57 6.17 1.67
C ARG A 210 -10.46 6.82 3.06
N ASN A 211 -11.19 6.30 4.04
CA ASN A 211 -11.12 6.76 5.44
C ASN A 211 -9.68 6.65 5.98
N ARG A 212 -9.05 5.49 5.79
CA ARG A 212 -7.71 5.19 6.29
C ARG A 212 -6.63 6.02 5.60
N ALA A 213 -6.76 6.30 4.29
CA ALA A 213 -5.89 7.23 3.57
C ALA A 213 -6.05 8.67 4.07
N LYS A 214 -7.29 9.15 4.30
CA LYS A 214 -7.56 10.47 4.89
C LYS A 214 -6.93 10.59 6.28
N ALA A 215 -7.13 9.60 7.15
CA ALA A 215 -6.48 9.51 8.47
C ALA A 215 -4.95 9.35 8.41
N GLY A 216 -4.40 8.88 7.28
CA GLY A 216 -2.96 8.85 7.01
C GLY A 216 -2.37 10.24 6.66
N GLY A 217 -3.21 11.19 6.25
CA GLY A 217 -2.82 12.51 5.74
C GLY A 217 -2.72 12.58 4.21
N ALA A 218 -3.54 11.84 3.47
CA ALA A 218 -3.64 11.97 2.01
C ALA A 218 -4.42 13.25 1.59
N PRO A 219 -3.98 13.99 0.56
CA PRO A 219 -4.79 15.01 -0.11
C PRO A 219 -5.96 14.40 -0.91
N LYS A 220 -6.83 15.26 -1.47
CA LYS A 220 -7.99 14.87 -2.29
C LYS A 220 -7.57 13.86 -3.38
N LEU A 221 -8.02 12.61 -3.22
CA LEU A 221 -7.72 11.52 -4.15
C LEU A 221 -8.53 11.69 -5.44
N SER A 222 -7.87 11.63 -6.59
CA SER A 222 -8.50 11.58 -7.91
C SER A 222 -9.19 10.24 -8.18
N GLY A 223 -8.80 9.18 -7.47
CA GLY A 223 -9.42 7.86 -7.55
C GLY A 223 -8.82 6.87 -6.55
N VAL A 224 -9.58 5.81 -6.24
CA VAL A 224 -9.13 4.65 -5.46
C VAL A 224 -9.45 3.40 -6.28
N TYR A 225 -8.47 2.51 -6.41
CA TYR A 225 -8.61 1.25 -7.16
C TYR A 225 -8.19 0.06 -6.31
N LEU A 226 -9.13 -0.87 -6.15
CA LEU A 226 -8.94 -2.18 -5.52
C LEU A 226 -8.43 -3.17 -6.59
N VAL A 227 -7.22 -3.72 -6.44
CA VAL A 227 -6.59 -4.57 -7.46
C VAL A 227 -5.89 -5.81 -6.91
N SER A 228 -5.88 -6.87 -7.70
CA SER A 228 -4.95 -8.00 -7.53
C SER A 228 -4.11 -8.16 -8.79
N ALA A 229 -2.82 -7.87 -8.68
CA ALA A 229 -1.86 -8.11 -9.77
C ALA A 229 -1.63 -9.62 -10.02
N ARG A 230 -1.92 -10.49 -9.03
CA ARG A 230 -1.80 -11.96 -9.12
C ARG A 230 -3.04 -12.63 -9.73
N LYS A 231 -4.25 -12.26 -9.29
CA LYS A 231 -5.53 -12.75 -9.85
C LYS A 231 -6.03 -11.94 -11.06
N ASP A 232 -5.25 -10.95 -11.51
CA ASP A 232 -5.54 -10.00 -12.60
C ASP A 232 -6.83 -9.15 -12.43
N VAL A 233 -7.31 -9.00 -11.20
CA VAL A 233 -8.55 -8.29 -10.85
C VAL A 233 -8.29 -6.78 -10.80
N GLY A 234 -9.18 -5.98 -11.42
CA GLY A 234 -9.16 -4.51 -11.39
C GLY A 234 -8.05 -3.84 -12.21
N VAL A 235 -6.99 -4.57 -12.58
CA VAL A 235 -5.79 -4.03 -13.23
C VAL A 235 -6.08 -3.36 -14.58
N ARG A 236 -7.04 -3.87 -15.37
CA ARG A 236 -7.48 -3.24 -16.64
C ARG A 236 -8.08 -1.84 -16.40
N ASN A 237 -9.01 -1.73 -15.46
CA ASN A 237 -9.77 -0.51 -15.18
C ASN A 237 -8.87 0.59 -14.60
N LEU A 238 -7.91 0.20 -13.75
CA LEU A 238 -6.85 1.08 -13.28
C LEU A 238 -5.95 1.57 -14.43
N LEU A 239 -5.55 0.67 -15.35
CA LEU A 239 -4.69 1.04 -16.47
C LEU A 239 -5.38 2.00 -17.45
N SER A 240 -6.66 1.79 -17.77
CA SER A 240 -7.42 2.74 -18.60
C SER A 240 -7.54 4.10 -17.93
N PHE A 241 -7.88 4.14 -16.63
CA PHE A 241 -7.98 5.39 -15.89
C PHE A 241 -6.64 6.13 -15.80
N VAL A 242 -5.53 5.44 -15.51
CA VAL A 242 -4.20 6.08 -15.46
C VAL A 242 -3.76 6.61 -16.83
N LYS A 243 -4.08 5.90 -17.93
CA LYS A 243 -3.82 6.38 -19.30
C LYS A 243 -4.57 7.68 -19.57
N GLU A 244 -5.88 7.69 -19.36
CA GLU A 244 -6.78 8.85 -19.49
C GLU A 244 -6.31 10.05 -18.65
N LEU A 245 -6.12 9.83 -17.34
CA LEU A 245 -5.75 10.85 -16.37
C LEU A 245 -4.40 11.53 -16.67
N SER A 246 -3.49 10.80 -17.33
CA SER A 246 -2.14 11.24 -17.71
C SER A 246 -2.07 12.00 -19.04
N GLY A 247 -2.96 11.70 -20.00
CA GLY A 247 -2.95 12.31 -21.33
C GLY A 247 -1.69 12.03 -22.18
N PRO A 248 -1.58 12.61 -23.39
CA PRO A 248 -0.61 12.20 -24.41
C PRO A 248 0.87 12.56 -24.11
N ARG A 249 1.14 13.36 -23.07
CA ARG A 249 2.49 13.81 -22.67
C ARG A 249 2.73 13.73 -21.15
N GLY A 250 1.88 12.99 -20.42
CA GLY A 250 1.92 12.91 -18.96
C GLY A 250 3.18 12.26 -18.37
N LYS A 251 3.43 12.54 -17.10
CA LYS A 251 4.39 11.81 -16.26
C LYS A 251 3.62 11.09 -15.17
N VAL A 252 3.73 9.77 -15.12
CA VAL A 252 3.09 8.93 -14.09
C VAL A 252 4.18 8.37 -13.18
N TRP A 253 4.07 8.61 -11.87
CA TRP A 253 5.04 8.20 -10.85
C TRP A 253 4.43 7.12 -9.97
N VAL A 254 5.06 5.95 -9.88
CA VAL A 254 4.58 4.83 -9.07
C VAL A 254 5.39 4.76 -7.77
N ILE A 255 4.72 5.03 -6.66
CA ILE A 255 5.31 5.26 -5.33
C ILE A 255 4.63 4.34 -4.32
N GLY A 256 5.33 3.92 -3.28
CA GLY A 256 4.80 3.01 -2.27
C GLY A 256 5.92 2.34 -1.48
N ALA A 257 5.58 1.73 -0.35
CA ALA A 257 6.54 1.02 0.49
C ALA A 257 7.20 -0.17 -0.23
N GLN A 258 8.30 -0.68 0.36
CA GLN A 258 8.77 -2.03 0.05
C GLN A 258 7.62 -3.05 0.18
N ASN A 259 7.67 -4.11 -0.63
CA ASN A 259 6.73 -5.24 -0.63
C ASN A 259 5.25 -4.91 -0.92
N ALA A 260 4.87 -3.65 -1.16
CA ALA A 260 3.51 -3.20 -1.50
C ALA A 260 3.04 -3.62 -2.92
N GLY A 261 3.65 -4.62 -3.56
CA GLY A 261 3.22 -5.16 -4.86
C GLY A 261 3.53 -4.30 -6.10
N LYS A 262 4.21 -3.16 -5.95
CA LYS A 262 4.52 -2.19 -7.01
C LYS A 262 5.13 -2.81 -8.28
N SER A 263 6.25 -3.52 -8.17
CA SER A 263 6.94 -4.12 -9.32
C SER A 263 6.05 -5.14 -10.04
N THR A 264 5.27 -5.92 -9.29
CA THR A 264 4.28 -6.88 -9.83
C THR A 264 3.17 -6.16 -10.60
N LEU A 265 2.62 -5.06 -10.06
CA LEU A 265 1.59 -4.26 -10.74
C LEU A 265 2.09 -3.71 -12.09
N ILE A 266 3.31 -3.18 -12.11
CA ILE A 266 3.94 -2.63 -13.32
C ILE A 266 4.17 -3.74 -14.36
N ASN A 267 4.55 -4.95 -13.93
CA ASN A 267 4.71 -6.09 -14.83
C ASN A 267 3.37 -6.57 -15.39
N THR A 268 2.29 -6.58 -14.60
CA THR A 268 0.95 -6.90 -15.11
C THR A 268 0.46 -5.82 -16.10
N PHE A 269 0.79 -4.54 -15.92
CA PHE A 269 0.56 -3.51 -16.96
C PHE A 269 1.35 -3.79 -18.24
N ALA A 270 2.65 -4.06 -18.15
CA ALA A 270 3.50 -4.36 -19.29
C ALA A 270 2.98 -5.55 -20.12
N LYS A 271 2.62 -6.64 -19.44
CA LYS A 271 2.05 -7.86 -20.04
C LYS A 271 0.71 -7.60 -20.74
N LYS A 272 -0.13 -6.68 -20.24
CA LYS A 272 -1.40 -6.31 -20.88
C LYS A 272 -1.22 -5.52 -22.18
N GLU A 273 -0.18 -4.69 -22.23
CA GLU A 273 0.11 -3.84 -23.40
C GLU A 273 1.01 -4.53 -24.43
N GLY A 274 1.40 -5.80 -24.19
CA GLY A 274 2.32 -6.54 -25.07
C GLY A 274 3.76 -6.02 -25.04
N VAL A 275 4.14 -5.24 -24.01
CA VAL A 275 5.46 -4.63 -23.89
C VAL A 275 6.40 -5.59 -23.17
N SER A 276 7.37 -6.14 -23.89
CA SER A 276 8.51 -6.87 -23.34
C SER A 276 9.48 -5.93 -22.61
N ILE A 277 9.09 -5.48 -21.40
CA ILE A 277 10.06 -4.84 -20.49
C ILE A 277 11.17 -5.84 -20.19
N THR A 278 12.42 -5.41 -20.34
CA THR A 278 13.63 -6.18 -20.07
C THR A 278 13.83 -6.46 -18.56
N ARG A 279 12.99 -7.36 -18.04
CA ARG A 279 13.05 -8.00 -16.72
C ARG A 279 13.14 -7.03 -15.52
N LEU A 280 12.05 -6.33 -15.24
CA LEU A 280 11.78 -5.84 -13.88
C LEU A 280 11.80 -7.01 -12.87
N THR A 281 12.36 -6.78 -11.70
CA THR A 281 12.73 -7.80 -10.72
C THR A 281 11.56 -8.27 -9.85
N GLU A 282 10.90 -9.37 -10.21
CA GLU A 282 9.83 -10.02 -9.40
C GLU A 282 10.35 -10.80 -8.17
N ALA A 283 11.51 -10.41 -7.62
CA ALA A 283 12.00 -11.01 -6.40
C ALA A 283 11.12 -10.58 -5.21
N ALA A 284 10.56 -11.53 -4.47
CA ALA A 284 9.90 -11.27 -3.19
C ALA A 284 10.95 -10.97 -2.10
N VAL A 285 11.65 -9.85 -2.25
CA VAL A 285 12.78 -9.43 -1.42
C VAL A 285 12.69 -7.90 -1.23
N PRO A 286 12.83 -7.39 0.00
CA PRO A 286 13.01 -5.97 0.25
C PRO A 286 14.11 -5.36 -0.65
N GLY A 287 13.83 -4.24 -1.33
CA GLY A 287 14.84 -3.51 -2.13
C GLY A 287 15.04 -3.96 -3.59
N THR A 288 13.99 -4.40 -4.29
CA THR A 288 14.08 -4.78 -5.72
C THR A 288 14.46 -3.66 -6.69
N THR A 289 14.05 -2.42 -6.42
CA THR A 289 14.30 -1.22 -7.24
C THR A 289 15.23 -0.27 -6.50
N LEU A 290 16.46 -0.07 -6.99
CA LEU A 290 17.49 0.80 -6.38
C LEU A 290 17.52 2.24 -6.92
N GLY A 291 16.87 2.50 -8.05
CA GLY A 291 16.86 3.82 -8.69
C GLY A 291 15.58 4.04 -9.47
N ILE A 292 15.33 5.28 -9.87
CA ILE A 292 14.10 5.64 -10.60
C ILE A 292 14.17 5.09 -12.03
N LEU A 293 13.41 4.03 -12.32
CA LEU A 293 13.36 3.40 -13.64
C LEU A 293 12.30 4.09 -14.51
N ARG A 294 12.70 4.57 -15.69
CA ARG A 294 11.79 5.14 -16.68
C ARG A 294 11.32 4.05 -17.64
N ILE A 295 10.01 3.86 -17.74
CA ILE A 295 9.37 2.82 -18.55
C ILE A 295 8.58 3.48 -19.69
N GLY A 296 8.72 2.93 -20.90
CA GLY A 296 7.95 3.31 -22.09
C GLY A 296 6.90 2.24 -22.47
N GLY A 297 6.15 2.49 -23.53
CA GLY A 297 5.21 1.53 -24.13
C GLY A 297 3.88 1.35 -23.38
N ILE A 298 3.86 1.35 -22.05
CA ILE A 298 2.63 1.14 -21.25
C ILE A 298 1.60 2.27 -21.43
N LEU A 299 2.06 3.50 -21.63
CA LEU A 299 1.23 4.71 -21.68
C LEU A 299 1.18 5.30 -23.10
N PRO A 300 0.08 5.97 -23.49
CA PRO A 300 -0.12 6.45 -24.85
C PRO A 300 0.89 7.54 -25.29
N ALA A 301 1.17 7.54 -26.59
CA ALA A 301 1.94 8.56 -27.31
C ALA A 301 3.33 8.85 -26.71
N LYS A 302 3.48 9.94 -25.96
CA LYS A 302 4.77 10.38 -25.37
C LYS A 302 4.75 10.45 -23.84
N ALA A 303 3.70 9.90 -23.22
CA ALA A 303 3.61 9.75 -21.76
C ALA A 303 4.68 8.79 -21.22
N LYS A 304 5.07 8.97 -19.95
CA LYS A 304 6.21 8.27 -19.33
C LYS A 304 5.83 7.75 -17.95
N LEU A 305 6.02 6.46 -17.73
CA LEU A 305 5.89 5.82 -16.42
C LEU A 305 7.25 5.83 -15.72
N TYR A 306 7.25 6.09 -14.42
CA TYR A 306 8.44 6.10 -13.57
C TYR A 306 8.19 5.20 -12.36
N ASP A 307 8.91 4.08 -12.26
CA ASP A 307 9.00 3.31 -11.02
C ASP A 307 9.99 4.00 -10.09
N THR A 308 9.64 4.17 -8.81
CA THR A 308 10.59 4.63 -7.78
C THR A 308 11.10 3.44 -6.98
N PRO A 309 12.21 3.57 -6.23
CA PRO A 309 12.52 2.66 -5.14
C PRO A 309 11.34 2.46 -4.18
N GLY A 310 11.28 1.30 -3.53
CA GLY A 310 10.32 1.05 -2.46
C GLY A 310 10.70 1.84 -1.22
N LEU A 311 9.77 2.59 -0.64
CA LEU A 311 10.05 3.34 0.59
C LEU A 311 10.30 2.36 1.74
N LEU A 312 11.43 2.51 2.43
CA LEU A 312 11.72 1.77 3.66
C LEU A 312 10.95 2.42 4.81
N HIS A 313 10.40 1.60 5.70
CA HIS A 313 9.81 2.03 6.95
C HIS A 313 10.53 1.28 8.09
N PRO A 314 11.39 1.95 8.88
CA PRO A 314 12.23 1.29 9.90
C PRO A 314 11.43 0.82 11.13
N TYR A 315 10.18 1.24 11.25
CA TYR A 315 9.25 0.87 12.32
C TYR A 315 8.47 -0.43 12.03
N LEU A 316 8.78 -1.15 10.95
CA LEU A 316 8.15 -2.42 10.61
C LEU A 316 8.85 -3.60 11.32
N MET A 317 8.06 -4.50 11.91
CA MET A 317 8.57 -5.75 12.49
C MET A 317 9.42 -6.54 11.49
N THR A 318 8.99 -6.63 10.23
CA THR A 318 9.68 -7.32 9.14
C THR A 318 11.07 -6.77 8.80
N SER A 319 11.41 -5.54 9.22
CA SER A 319 12.76 -4.97 9.02
C SER A 319 13.83 -5.63 9.89
N ARG A 320 13.44 -6.24 11.03
CA ARG A 320 14.33 -6.93 11.97
C ARG A 320 14.45 -8.44 11.71
N LEU A 321 13.55 -8.97 10.91
CA LEU A 321 13.46 -10.39 10.59
C LEU A 321 14.45 -10.78 9.48
N THR A 322 15.10 -11.93 9.62
CA THR A 322 15.85 -12.58 8.55
C THR A 322 14.94 -12.92 7.38
N ARG A 323 15.51 -13.20 6.19
CA ARG A 323 14.74 -13.53 4.99
C ARG A 323 13.77 -14.71 5.20
N ASP A 324 14.13 -15.70 6.00
CA ASP A 324 13.27 -16.87 6.22
C ASP A 324 12.16 -16.60 7.24
N GLU A 325 12.45 -15.84 8.30
CA GLU A 325 11.42 -15.30 9.21
C GLU A 325 10.43 -14.36 8.45
N GLN A 326 10.92 -13.54 7.50
CA GLN A 326 10.08 -12.72 6.61
C GLN A 326 9.14 -13.58 5.75
N LYS A 327 9.57 -14.75 5.25
CA LYS A 327 8.70 -15.69 4.51
C LYS A 327 7.60 -16.31 5.39
N MET A 328 7.82 -16.41 6.71
CA MET A 328 6.80 -16.87 7.66
C MET A 328 5.75 -15.78 7.87
N VAL A 329 6.16 -14.52 8.01
CA VAL A 329 5.24 -13.39 8.21
C VAL A 329 4.52 -12.95 6.92
N GLU A 330 5.13 -13.13 5.74
CA GLU A 330 4.51 -12.73 4.46
C GLU A 330 3.17 -13.43 4.23
N ILE A 331 2.10 -12.63 4.17
CA ILE A 331 0.76 -13.09 3.83
C ILE A 331 0.75 -13.44 2.33
N ARG A 332 0.65 -14.75 2.03
CA ARG A 332 0.71 -15.31 0.66
C ARG A 332 -0.58 -15.98 0.19
N LYS A 333 -1.56 -16.14 1.07
CA LYS A 333 -2.87 -16.76 0.85
C LYS A 333 -3.94 -15.89 1.52
N GLU A 334 -5.21 -16.14 1.21
CA GLU A 334 -6.37 -15.53 1.88
C GLU A 334 -6.26 -15.70 3.40
N LEU A 335 -6.27 -14.58 4.12
CA LEU A 335 -6.21 -14.53 5.58
C LEU A 335 -7.37 -15.31 6.19
N GLN A 336 -7.06 -16.15 7.16
CA GLN A 336 -8.04 -16.94 7.91
C GLN A 336 -8.15 -16.39 9.35
N PRO A 337 -9.36 -16.15 9.88
CA PRO A 337 -9.53 -15.66 11.24
C PRO A 337 -9.19 -16.75 12.25
N ARG A 338 -8.19 -16.49 13.09
CA ARG A 338 -7.81 -17.37 14.21
C ARG A 338 -8.26 -16.73 15.52
N THR A 339 -9.37 -17.21 16.08
CA THR A 339 -10.14 -16.45 17.07
C THR A 339 -10.19 -17.14 18.41
N TYR A 340 -9.73 -16.46 19.45
CA TYR A 340 -9.81 -16.93 20.83
C TYR A 340 -10.93 -16.21 21.58
N ARG A 341 -11.61 -16.95 22.48
CA ARG A 341 -12.46 -16.36 23.53
C ARG A 341 -11.61 -16.24 24.80
N MET A 342 -11.07 -15.06 25.06
CA MET A 342 -10.14 -14.80 26.17
C MET A 342 -10.87 -14.33 27.43
N LYS A 343 -10.45 -14.81 28.60
CA LYS A 343 -10.81 -14.30 29.93
C LYS A 343 -9.75 -13.35 30.46
N VAL A 344 -10.10 -12.56 31.49
CA VAL A 344 -9.12 -11.82 32.30
C VAL A 344 -8.07 -12.79 32.87
N GLY A 345 -6.80 -12.38 32.86
CA GLY A 345 -5.67 -13.25 33.22
C GLY A 345 -5.30 -14.28 32.14
N GLN A 346 -5.73 -14.08 30.90
CA GLN A 346 -5.26 -14.84 29.73
C GLN A 346 -4.47 -13.99 28.74
N THR A 347 -3.63 -14.67 27.98
CA THR A 347 -2.61 -14.09 27.12
C THR A 347 -2.51 -14.84 25.80
N VAL A 348 -2.45 -14.13 24.67
CA VAL A 348 -2.13 -14.70 23.34
C VAL A 348 -0.75 -14.23 22.88
N HIS A 349 0.10 -15.18 22.50
CA HIS A 349 1.34 -14.93 21.77
C HIS A 349 1.14 -15.09 20.26
N VAL A 350 1.82 -14.27 19.47
CA VAL A 350 1.88 -14.37 18.00
C VAL A 350 3.36 -14.48 17.59
N GLY A 351 3.79 -15.71 17.30
CA GLY A 351 5.20 -16.08 17.31
C GLY A 351 5.87 -15.78 18.65
N GLY A 352 7.17 -15.53 18.62
CA GLY A 352 7.89 -14.83 19.68
C GLY A 352 8.00 -13.32 19.42
N LEU A 353 7.16 -12.76 18.55
CA LEU A 353 7.25 -11.35 18.10
C LEU A 353 6.40 -10.37 18.94
N THR A 354 5.30 -10.85 19.50
CA THR A 354 4.36 -10.02 20.26
C THR A 354 3.44 -10.86 21.14
N ARG A 355 2.91 -10.25 22.20
CA ARG A 355 2.03 -10.87 23.20
C ARG A 355 0.95 -9.90 23.63
N LEU A 356 -0.32 -10.32 23.63
CA LEU A 356 -1.46 -9.53 24.09
C LEU A 356 -2.04 -10.17 25.36
N ASP A 357 -2.00 -9.43 26.47
CA ASP A 357 -2.52 -9.84 27.78
C ASP A 357 -3.86 -9.12 28.07
N LEU A 358 -4.87 -9.83 28.59
CA LEU A 358 -6.13 -9.23 29.05
C LEU A 358 -6.09 -9.00 30.57
N ILE A 359 -5.85 -7.75 30.96
CA ILE A 359 -5.59 -7.35 32.36
C ILE A 359 -6.90 -7.05 33.10
N GLN A 360 -7.84 -6.35 32.47
CA GLN A 360 -9.16 -6.04 33.03
C GLN A 360 -10.23 -6.05 31.94
N SER A 361 -11.46 -6.37 32.32
CA SER A 361 -12.63 -6.36 31.43
C SER A 361 -13.89 -6.13 32.25
N SER A 362 -14.85 -5.35 31.72
CA SER A 362 -16.18 -5.18 32.31
C SER A 362 -17.11 -6.39 32.07
N VAL A 363 -16.59 -7.44 31.41
CA VAL A 363 -17.31 -8.63 30.96
C VAL A 363 -16.41 -9.87 30.99
N ASP A 364 -16.97 -11.03 31.35
CA ASP A 364 -16.23 -12.28 31.63
C ASP A 364 -15.20 -12.70 30.58
N THR A 365 -15.51 -12.43 29.31
CA THR A 365 -14.70 -12.84 28.15
C THR A 365 -14.78 -11.82 27.03
N ILE A 366 -13.72 -11.67 26.24
CA ILE A 366 -13.73 -10.98 24.94
C ILE A 366 -13.38 -11.94 23.79
N TYR A 367 -13.72 -11.57 22.56
CA TYR A 367 -13.23 -12.24 21.36
C TYR A 367 -12.01 -11.50 20.80
N VAL A 368 -10.93 -12.26 20.55
CA VAL A 368 -9.69 -11.76 19.94
C VAL A 368 -9.41 -12.57 18.69
N THR A 369 -9.55 -11.94 17.52
CA THR A 369 -9.26 -12.52 16.20
C THR A 369 -7.87 -12.10 15.74
N ILE A 370 -6.96 -13.05 15.50
CA ILE A 370 -5.60 -12.78 15.04
C ILE A 370 -5.54 -12.90 13.51
N TRP A 371 -5.36 -11.74 12.87
CA TRP A 371 -5.18 -11.60 11.43
C TRP A 371 -3.69 -11.44 11.11
N ALA A 372 -3.02 -12.57 10.94
CA ALA A 372 -1.61 -12.67 10.57
C ALA A 372 -1.40 -13.91 9.67
N SER A 373 -0.22 -14.03 9.04
CA SER A 373 0.12 -15.19 8.19
C SER A 373 -0.08 -16.53 8.90
N PRO A 374 -0.64 -17.57 8.22
CA PRO A 374 -0.86 -18.89 8.79
C PRO A 374 0.44 -19.69 9.05
N ASN A 375 1.60 -19.16 8.65
CA ASN A 375 2.92 -19.74 8.96
C ASN A 375 3.51 -19.20 10.28
N VAL A 376 2.81 -18.29 10.97
CA VAL A 376 3.17 -17.81 12.32
C VAL A 376 2.40 -18.61 13.37
N SER A 377 3.08 -19.18 14.35
CA SER A 377 2.49 -19.93 15.47
C SER A 377 1.71 -19.03 16.42
N LEU A 378 0.60 -19.50 16.98
CA LEU A 378 -0.10 -18.81 18.07
C LEU A 378 -0.04 -19.64 19.37
N HIS A 379 -0.14 -18.98 20.52
CA HIS A 379 -0.35 -19.66 21.80
C HIS A 379 -1.27 -18.87 22.74
N LEU A 380 -2.44 -19.42 23.08
CA LEU A 380 -3.31 -18.92 24.14
C LEU A 380 -2.99 -19.63 25.47
N GLY A 381 -2.57 -18.87 26.48
CA GLY A 381 -2.31 -19.36 27.84
C GLY A 381 -2.90 -18.46 28.92
N LYS A 382 -2.56 -18.76 30.18
CA LYS A 382 -2.74 -17.80 31.28
C LYS A 382 -1.60 -16.77 31.28
N THR A 383 -1.84 -15.58 31.83
CA THR A 383 -0.83 -14.51 31.95
C THR A 383 0.26 -14.84 32.98
N GLU A 384 -0.07 -15.55 34.07
CA GLU A 384 0.91 -16.00 35.09
C GLU A 384 2.11 -16.77 34.51
N ASN A 385 1.88 -17.63 33.51
CA ASN A 385 2.91 -18.45 32.90
C ASN A 385 3.47 -17.84 31.60
N ALA A 386 3.05 -16.63 31.23
CA ALA A 386 3.27 -16.10 29.89
C ALA A 386 4.75 -15.81 29.60
N GLU A 387 5.51 -15.37 30.60
CA GLU A 387 6.93 -15.07 30.44
C GLU A 387 7.78 -16.34 30.33
N ASP A 388 7.48 -17.37 31.12
CA ASP A 388 8.17 -18.67 31.05
C ASP A 388 7.85 -19.41 29.74
N ILE A 389 6.59 -19.34 29.28
CA ILE A 389 6.18 -19.86 27.98
C ILE A 389 6.91 -19.15 26.84
N TRP A 390 7.20 -17.84 26.96
CA TRP A 390 8.06 -17.15 26.00
C TRP A 390 9.51 -17.63 26.09
N LYS A 391 10.15 -17.55 27.26
CA LYS A 391 11.57 -17.93 27.48
C LYS A 391 11.89 -19.36 27.02
N ASN A 392 11.01 -20.31 27.33
CA ASN A 392 11.23 -21.74 27.07
C ASN A 392 10.86 -22.18 25.65
N HIS A 393 10.18 -21.35 24.86
CA HIS A 393 9.66 -21.75 23.54
C HIS A 393 9.87 -20.75 22.40
N VAL A 394 10.35 -19.53 22.66
CA VAL A 394 10.81 -18.60 21.63
C VAL A 394 11.87 -19.26 20.75
N GLY A 395 11.75 -19.08 19.43
CA GLY A 395 12.66 -19.72 18.48
C GLY A 395 12.34 -21.18 18.14
N PHE A 396 11.49 -21.88 18.92
CA PHE A 396 11.16 -23.30 18.73
C PHE A 396 9.67 -23.57 18.48
N ARG A 397 8.78 -23.30 19.45
CA ARG A 397 7.31 -23.40 19.24
C ARG A 397 6.68 -22.04 18.95
N LEU A 398 7.28 -20.96 19.46
CA LEU A 398 6.92 -19.58 19.21
C LEU A 398 7.85 -19.02 18.12
N GLN A 399 7.46 -19.23 16.86
CA GLN A 399 8.21 -18.75 15.69
C GLN A 399 7.34 -17.89 14.76
N PRO A 400 7.94 -16.92 14.03
CA PRO A 400 9.32 -16.43 14.17
C PRO A 400 9.55 -15.73 15.54
N PRO A 401 10.80 -15.52 16.00
CA PRO A 401 12.07 -15.84 15.34
C PRO A 401 12.32 -17.36 15.17
N ILE A 402 13.38 -17.72 14.44
CA ILE A 402 13.83 -19.11 14.28
C ILE A 402 15.14 -19.29 15.05
N GLY A 403 15.18 -20.21 16.02
CA GLY A 403 16.30 -20.34 16.97
C GLY A 403 16.16 -19.40 18.18
N GLN A 404 16.71 -19.80 19.32
CA GLN A 404 16.45 -19.13 20.60
C GLN A 404 17.23 -17.82 20.74
N ASP A 405 18.52 -17.80 20.39
CA ASP A 405 19.41 -16.63 20.51
C ASP A 405 18.92 -15.43 19.68
N ARG A 406 18.27 -15.72 18.54
CA ARG A 406 17.67 -14.74 17.62
C ARG A 406 16.63 -13.83 18.28
N ALA A 407 16.04 -14.23 19.41
CA ALA A 407 15.14 -13.37 20.19
C ALA A 407 15.86 -12.11 20.72
N SER A 408 17.11 -12.26 21.18
CA SER A 408 17.93 -11.17 21.73
C SER A 408 18.39 -10.18 20.65
N GLU A 409 18.56 -10.65 19.41
CA GLU A 409 18.93 -9.82 18.26
C GLU A 409 17.80 -8.90 17.75
N LEU A 410 16.54 -9.15 18.14
CA LEU A 410 15.38 -8.39 17.68
C LEU A 410 15.12 -7.10 18.47
N GLY A 411 15.83 -6.88 19.59
CA GLY A 411 15.68 -5.71 20.48
C GLY A 411 15.06 -6.08 21.83
N GLN A 412 14.48 -5.09 22.52
CA GLN A 412 13.85 -5.30 23.82
C GLN A 412 12.33 -5.26 23.71
N TRP A 413 11.63 -6.05 24.53
CA TRP A 413 10.16 -6.00 24.61
C TRP A 413 9.70 -4.78 25.41
N THR A 414 8.78 -4.03 24.84
CA THR A 414 8.12 -2.87 25.44
C THR A 414 6.63 -3.17 25.61
N GLN A 415 6.09 -2.83 26.79
CA GLN A 415 4.66 -2.97 27.09
C GLN A 415 3.90 -1.68 26.77
N ARG A 416 2.69 -1.80 26.26
CA ARG A 416 1.79 -0.68 25.98
C ARG A 416 0.36 -1.01 26.42
N GLU A 417 -0.11 -0.30 27.44
CA GLU A 417 -1.50 -0.36 27.88
C GLU A 417 -2.41 0.28 26.82
N MET A 418 -3.54 -0.36 26.53
CA MET A 418 -4.59 0.16 25.64
C MET A 418 -5.95 -0.15 26.23
N LYS A 419 -6.76 0.90 26.40
CA LYS A 419 -8.16 0.78 26.79
C LYS A 419 -9.03 0.77 25.54
N ILE A 420 -9.91 -0.22 25.45
CA ILE A 420 -10.81 -0.43 24.33
C ILE A 420 -12.25 -0.51 24.82
N THR A 421 -13.16 0.05 24.03
CA THR A 421 -14.60 -0.02 24.26
C THR A 421 -15.27 -0.68 23.04
N GLY A 422 -16.34 -1.43 23.28
CA GLY A 422 -17.04 -2.15 22.22
C GLY A 422 -18.54 -2.29 22.48
N ILE A 423 -19.29 -2.38 21.39
CA ILE A 423 -20.76 -2.25 21.38
C ILE A 423 -21.45 -3.62 21.32
N GLY A 424 -20.74 -4.69 20.90
CA GLY A 424 -21.36 -5.99 20.65
C GLY A 424 -20.38 -7.15 20.44
N TRP A 425 -20.92 -8.37 20.53
CA TRP A 425 -20.17 -9.63 20.43
C TRP A 425 -20.02 -10.17 19.00
N GLU A 426 -20.92 -9.77 18.10
CA GLU A 426 -20.95 -10.21 16.70
C GLU A 426 -20.12 -9.31 15.77
N VAL A 427 -19.76 -8.11 16.26
CA VAL A 427 -19.10 -7.04 15.50
C VAL A 427 -17.81 -6.63 16.22
N ASN A 428 -16.67 -6.84 15.58
CA ASN A 428 -15.38 -6.32 16.02
C ASN A 428 -15.48 -4.80 16.14
N SER A 429 -14.99 -4.26 17.25
CA SER A 429 -15.08 -2.83 17.61
C SER A 429 -13.76 -2.09 17.38
N VAL A 430 -12.62 -2.74 17.57
CA VAL A 430 -11.27 -2.16 17.41
C VAL A 430 -10.31 -3.12 16.72
N ASP A 431 -9.54 -2.62 15.75
CA ASP A 431 -8.34 -3.28 15.23
C ASP A 431 -7.10 -2.69 15.92
N ILE A 432 -6.19 -3.55 16.39
CA ILE A 432 -4.85 -3.18 16.91
C ILE A 432 -3.80 -3.80 15.97
N VAL A 433 -3.21 -2.95 15.13
CA VAL A 433 -2.25 -3.33 14.09
C VAL A 433 -0.82 -3.25 14.62
N ILE A 434 0.01 -4.22 14.24
CA ILE A 434 1.45 -4.22 14.41
C ILE A 434 2.07 -4.17 13.03
N ALA A 435 2.71 -3.05 12.72
CA ALA A 435 3.18 -2.75 11.37
C ALA A 435 4.21 -3.82 10.90
N GLY A 436 3.93 -4.47 9.77
CA GLY A 436 4.76 -5.54 9.22
C GLY A 436 4.51 -6.93 9.81
N LEU A 437 3.45 -7.16 10.59
CA LEU A 437 3.10 -8.49 11.15
C LEU A 437 1.62 -8.88 10.92
N GLY A 438 0.69 -7.94 11.12
CA GLY A 438 -0.74 -8.23 11.09
C GLY A 438 -1.50 -7.42 12.15
N TRP A 439 -2.68 -7.87 12.55
CA TRP A 439 -3.48 -7.19 13.57
C TRP A 439 -4.33 -8.13 14.44
N PHE A 440 -4.65 -7.66 15.64
CA PHE A 440 -5.71 -8.21 16.48
C PHE A 440 -7.01 -7.45 16.18
N SER A 441 -8.12 -8.15 15.97
CA SER A 441 -9.47 -7.56 15.87
C SER A 441 -10.31 -8.01 17.05
N LEU A 442 -10.97 -7.05 17.72
CA LEU A 442 -11.45 -7.22 19.09
C LEU A 442 -12.97 -7.03 19.17
N GLY A 443 -13.69 -8.09 19.57
CA GLY A 443 -15.14 -8.12 19.73
C GLY A 443 -15.54 -8.22 21.20
N LEU A 444 -16.20 -7.18 21.72
CA LEU A 444 -16.69 -7.09 23.09
C LEU A 444 -17.91 -6.18 23.21
N LYS A 445 -18.73 -6.39 24.24
CA LYS A 445 -19.81 -5.48 24.66
C LYS A 445 -19.49 -4.91 26.04
N GLY A 446 -18.78 -3.78 26.07
CA GLY A 446 -18.27 -3.17 27.31
C GLY A 446 -16.87 -2.58 27.12
N GLU A 447 -16.12 -2.49 28.22
CA GLU A 447 -14.76 -1.95 28.25
C GLU A 447 -13.73 -3.02 28.62
N ALA A 448 -12.51 -2.91 28.10
CA ALA A 448 -11.39 -3.77 28.51
C ALA A 448 -10.05 -3.02 28.47
N THR A 449 -9.15 -3.41 29.38
CA THR A 449 -7.76 -2.93 29.46
C THR A 449 -6.84 -4.06 29.02
N LEU A 450 -6.16 -3.83 27.91
CA LEU A 450 -5.21 -4.75 27.28
C LEU A 450 -3.78 -4.26 27.48
N LEU A 451 -2.84 -5.19 27.62
CA LEU A 451 -1.41 -4.89 27.64
C LEU A 451 -0.75 -5.61 26.46
N LEU A 452 -0.28 -4.82 25.48
CA LEU A 452 0.41 -5.35 24.31
C LEU A 452 1.93 -5.24 24.50
N TRP A 453 2.63 -6.34 24.33
CA TRP A 453 4.08 -6.41 24.30
C TRP A 453 4.56 -6.56 22.86
N VAL A 454 5.52 -5.74 22.46
CA VAL A 454 6.18 -5.80 21.16
C VAL A 454 7.61 -5.31 21.28
N TYR A 455 8.48 -5.71 20.35
CA TYR A 455 9.82 -5.14 20.25
C TYR A 455 9.78 -3.61 20.10
N ASP A 456 10.66 -2.95 20.83
CA ASP A 456 10.84 -1.50 20.91
C ASP A 456 10.80 -0.81 19.53
N GLY A 457 10.19 0.36 19.41
CA GLY A 457 10.20 1.15 18.17
C GLY A 457 9.38 0.58 16.99
N VAL A 458 8.72 -0.57 17.13
CA VAL A 458 7.73 -1.05 16.14
C VAL A 458 6.45 -0.23 16.26
N GLU A 459 5.85 0.21 15.14
CA GLU A 459 4.64 1.04 15.18
C GLU A 459 3.39 0.19 15.49
N ILE A 460 2.78 0.46 16.66
CA ILE A 460 1.45 -0.04 17.06
C ILE A 460 0.40 0.99 16.66
N ILE A 461 -0.66 0.55 15.97
CA ILE A 461 -1.68 1.43 15.41
C ILE A 461 -3.09 0.91 15.73
N GLN A 462 -3.86 1.69 16.48
CA GLN A 462 -5.30 1.46 16.69
C GLN A 462 -6.09 2.03 15.50
N ARG A 463 -7.13 1.31 15.03
CA ARG A 463 -7.97 1.74 13.90
C ARG A 463 -9.39 1.16 13.90
N GLU A 464 -10.24 1.69 13.03
CA GLU A 464 -11.55 1.12 12.68
C GLU A 464 -11.40 -0.28 12.04
N PRO A 465 -12.14 -1.31 12.48
CA PRO A 465 -11.93 -2.69 12.02
C PRO A 465 -12.11 -2.89 10.52
N LEU A 466 -11.15 -3.55 9.88
CA LEU A 466 -11.27 -3.91 8.46
C LEU A 466 -12.41 -4.92 8.25
N VAL A 467 -12.41 -5.99 9.05
CA VAL A 467 -13.45 -7.04 9.09
C VAL A 467 -14.33 -6.80 10.32
N LEU A 468 -15.63 -6.59 10.13
CA LEU A 468 -16.56 -6.48 11.28
C LEU A 468 -16.91 -7.84 11.85
N ASP A 469 -17.20 -8.80 10.98
CA ASP A 469 -17.93 -10.00 11.38
C ASP A 469 -17.07 -10.88 12.29
N ARG A 470 -17.63 -11.34 13.42
CA ARG A 470 -16.95 -12.33 14.26
C ARG A 470 -16.70 -13.60 13.44
N ALA A 471 -15.54 -14.21 13.62
CA ALA A 471 -15.22 -15.49 13.03
C ALA A 471 -16.26 -16.58 13.35
N PRO A 472 -16.58 -17.48 12.40
CA PRO A 472 -17.52 -18.57 12.62
C PRO A 472 -16.98 -19.69 13.52
N PHE A 473 -15.65 -19.76 13.71
CA PHE A 473 -14.98 -20.80 14.50
C PHE A 473 -14.07 -20.18 15.57
N LEU A 474 -13.89 -20.91 16.68
CA LEU A 474 -13.03 -20.53 17.79
C LEU A 474 -11.89 -21.54 17.94
N GLU A 475 -10.68 -21.02 18.10
CA GLU A 475 -9.45 -21.77 18.34
C GLU A 475 -9.36 -22.25 19.79
N ARG A 476 -8.70 -23.39 20.01
CA ARG A 476 -8.54 -23.99 21.34
C ARG A 476 -7.34 -23.39 22.10
N PRO A 477 -7.39 -23.30 23.45
CA PRO A 477 -6.22 -22.93 24.25
C PRO A 477 -5.01 -23.84 24.03
N GLY A 478 -3.81 -23.32 24.30
CA GLY A 478 -2.53 -23.98 24.01
C GLY A 478 -1.92 -23.52 22.68
N PHE A 479 -1.01 -24.36 22.15
CA PHE A 479 -0.24 -24.09 20.93
C PHE A 479 -1.03 -24.40 19.66
N LEU A 480 -1.16 -23.41 18.78
CA LEU A 480 -1.61 -23.58 17.40
C LEU A 480 -0.39 -23.48 16.46
N LEU A 481 0.13 -24.64 16.07
CA LEU A 481 1.36 -24.74 15.27
C LEU A 481 1.08 -24.92 13.76
N PRO A 482 1.66 -24.10 12.88
CA PRO A 482 1.79 -24.37 11.46
C PRO A 482 2.44 -25.74 11.22
N LYS A 483 1.99 -26.47 10.18
CA LYS A 483 2.49 -27.82 9.86
C LYS A 483 4.02 -27.89 9.80
N ALA A 484 4.67 -26.96 9.10
CA ALA A 484 6.13 -26.91 9.01
C ALA A 484 6.86 -26.84 10.36
N ILE A 485 6.29 -26.16 11.37
CA ILE A 485 6.84 -26.09 12.73
C ILE A 485 6.59 -27.42 13.44
N SER A 486 5.37 -27.97 13.36
CA SER A 486 5.03 -29.27 13.93
C SER A 486 5.90 -30.42 13.36
N ASP A 487 6.15 -30.40 12.05
CA ASP A 487 6.98 -31.38 11.35
C ASP A 487 8.46 -31.24 11.70
N ALA A 488 8.94 -30.02 11.93
CA ALA A 488 10.32 -29.76 12.38
C ALA A 488 10.55 -30.26 13.82
N ILE A 489 9.64 -29.91 14.74
CA ILE A 489 9.66 -30.40 16.13
C ILE A 489 9.57 -31.94 16.16
N GLY A 490 8.65 -32.52 15.40
CA GLY A 490 8.46 -33.97 15.34
C GLY A 490 9.65 -34.74 14.74
N LYS A 491 10.49 -34.09 13.94
CA LYS A 491 11.79 -34.64 13.49
C LYS A 491 12.86 -34.50 14.57
N HIS A 492 12.94 -33.34 15.23
CA HIS A 492 13.91 -33.10 16.30
C HIS A 492 13.75 -34.12 17.43
N SER A 493 12.53 -34.31 17.94
CA SER A 493 12.27 -35.27 19.03
C SER A 493 12.41 -36.74 18.63
N LYS A 494 12.42 -37.07 17.33
CA LYS A 494 12.83 -38.40 16.85
C LYS A 494 14.34 -38.57 16.89
N LEU A 495 15.09 -37.61 16.35
CA LEU A 495 16.55 -37.61 16.40
C LEU A 495 17.08 -37.62 17.84
N GLU A 496 16.43 -36.90 18.77
CA GLU A 496 16.75 -36.96 20.20
C GLU A 496 16.46 -38.33 20.83
N ALA A 497 15.38 -39.01 20.42
CA ALA A 497 15.06 -40.35 20.91
C ALA A 497 16.00 -41.42 20.33
N GLU A 498 16.35 -41.30 19.04
CA GLU A 498 17.31 -42.15 18.35
C GLU A 498 18.72 -41.98 18.95
N ALA A 499 19.18 -40.75 19.21
CA ALA A 499 20.46 -40.48 19.86
C ALA A 499 20.51 -40.94 21.32
N ARG A 500 19.42 -40.78 22.09
CA ARG A 500 19.33 -41.36 23.44
C ARG A 500 19.38 -42.88 23.42
N LYS A 501 18.80 -43.52 22.40
CA LYS A 501 18.86 -44.98 22.25
C LYS A 501 20.27 -45.45 21.87
N SER A 502 20.96 -44.79 20.94
CA SER A 502 22.36 -45.16 20.66
C SER A 502 23.24 -45.01 21.89
N MET A 503 23.05 -43.95 22.68
CA MET A 503 23.79 -43.78 23.94
C MET A 503 23.49 -44.87 24.99
N SER A 504 22.25 -45.38 25.08
CA SER A 504 21.96 -46.52 25.96
C SER A 504 22.48 -47.85 25.42
N ASP A 505 22.39 -48.06 24.10
CA ASP A 505 22.92 -49.26 23.43
C ASP A 505 24.47 -49.31 23.55
N ASP A 506 25.15 -48.15 23.55
CA ASP A 506 26.59 -48.01 23.81
C ASP A 506 26.97 -48.30 25.28
N ASP A 507 26.24 -47.74 26.26
CA ASP A 507 26.48 -48.00 27.71
C ASP A 507 26.28 -49.48 28.08
N ASP A 508 25.23 -50.12 27.56
CA ASP A 508 25.01 -51.57 27.74
C ASP A 508 26.19 -52.37 27.15
N SER A 509 26.75 -51.95 26.01
CA SER A 509 27.92 -52.61 25.40
C SER A 509 29.20 -52.48 26.24
N LEU A 510 29.39 -51.35 26.92
CA LEU A 510 30.53 -51.11 27.82
C LEU A 510 30.39 -51.90 29.12
N SER A 511 29.18 -52.00 29.68
CA SER A 511 28.93 -52.82 30.87
C SER A 511 29.15 -54.32 30.58
N ALA A 512 28.71 -54.81 29.41
CA ALA A 512 28.91 -56.19 28.98
C ALA A 512 30.37 -56.56 28.69
N ALA A 513 31.25 -55.57 28.46
CA ALA A 513 32.68 -55.76 28.24
C ALA A 513 33.53 -55.74 29.53
N SER A 514 32.90 -55.70 30.70
CA SER A 514 33.56 -55.53 32.01
C SER A 514 33.23 -56.61 33.06
N LEU A 515 32.88 -57.81 32.58
CA LEU A 515 32.63 -59.04 33.36
C LEU A 515 33.55 -60.19 32.91
#